data_AF-A0A7C7Q281-F1
#
_entry.id   AF-A0A7C7Q281-F1
#
_cell.length_a   1.000
_cell.length_b   1.000
_cell.length_c   1.000
_cell.angle_alpha   90.00
_cell.angle_beta   90.00
_cell.angle_gamma   90.00
#
_symmetry.space_group_name_H-M   'P 1'
#
loop_
_entity.id
_entity.type
_entity.pdbx_description
1 polymer ?
#
loop_
_entity_poly.entity_id
_entity_poly.type
_entity_poly.pdbx_seq_one_letter_code
_entity_poly.pdbx_strand_id
1 'polypeptide(L)'
;MQRLSCIRLKWEFQPSGRSHLCGHVLVADADGKREVFAGSYTHSIYCLDGANGLVIWSYEVEGGVVGCDCITLADADGDGKLELIFGTEPNPTLYVLRTERKPARRVMWRRELVGAFVAGGIATFSKSIDAR
;
A
#
# COMPACT_ATOMS: atom_id res chain seq x y z
N MET A 1 -36.31 17.87 -3.68
CA MET A 1 -35.09 17.81 -4.50
C MET A 1 -33.88 17.79 -3.58
N GLN A 2 -33.29 16.61 -3.32
CA GLN A 2 -32.00 16.55 -2.65
C GLN A 2 -30.93 16.98 -3.66
N ARG A 3 -30.16 18.01 -3.30
CA ARG A 3 -29.06 18.52 -4.11
C ARG A 3 -27.99 17.44 -4.13
N LEU A 4 -27.75 16.82 -5.30
CA LEU A 4 -26.63 15.90 -5.47
C LEU A 4 -25.35 16.69 -5.14
N SER A 5 -24.62 16.22 -4.13
CA SER A 5 -23.34 16.81 -3.73
C SER A 5 -22.39 16.78 -4.92
N CYS A 6 -21.90 17.94 -5.33
CA CYS A 6 -20.87 18.04 -6.36
C CYS A 6 -19.58 17.39 -5.87
N ILE A 7 -19.00 16.52 -6.70
CA ILE A 7 -17.68 15.94 -6.49
C ILE A 7 -16.67 17.09 -6.40
N ARG A 8 -15.83 17.09 -5.37
CA ARG A 8 -14.76 18.08 -5.17
C ARG A 8 -13.44 17.38 -4.86
N LEU A 9 -12.37 17.83 -5.49
CA LEU A 9 -11.01 17.41 -5.18
C LEU A 9 -10.68 17.80 -3.72
N LYS A 10 -10.23 16.85 -2.91
CA LYS A 10 -9.77 17.11 -1.53
C LYS A 10 -8.29 17.47 -1.50
N TRP A 11 -7.48 16.69 -2.17
CA TRP A 11 -6.04 16.85 -2.27
C TRP A 11 -5.53 16.07 -3.49
N GLU A 12 -4.31 16.40 -3.91
CA GLU A 12 -3.57 15.71 -4.97
C GLU A 12 -2.16 15.41 -4.45
N PHE A 13 -1.64 14.25 -4.81
CA PHE A 13 -0.27 13.87 -4.53
C PHE A 13 0.42 13.50 -5.84
N GLN A 14 1.61 14.08 -6.03
CA GLN A 14 2.47 13.78 -7.16
C GLN A 14 3.76 13.10 -6.68
N PRO A 15 4.01 11.84 -7.08
CA PRO A 15 5.28 11.17 -6.79
C PRO A 15 6.47 11.97 -7.33
N SER A 16 7.60 11.91 -6.62
CA SER A 16 8.86 12.49 -7.10
C SER A 16 9.39 11.67 -8.29
N GLY A 17 9.47 12.26 -9.49
CA GLY A 17 10.06 11.63 -10.67
C GLY A 17 9.31 11.90 -11.98
N ARG A 18 9.85 11.42 -13.11
CA ARG A 18 9.28 11.61 -14.47
C ARG A 18 8.21 10.60 -14.87
N SER A 19 7.54 9.92 -13.93
CA SER A 19 6.50 8.95 -14.29
C SER A 19 5.22 9.15 -13.49
N HIS A 20 4.12 9.05 -14.23
CA HIS A 20 2.80 9.59 -13.90
C HIS A 20 1.79 8.51 -13.51
N LEU A 21 2.24 7.29 -13.23
CA LEU A 21 1.36 6.15 -13.13
C LEU A 21 1.50 5.52 -11.73
N CYS A 22 0.39 5.52 -11.00
CA CYS A 22 0.17 4.65 -9.86
C CYS A 22 -0.72 3.51 -10.38
N GLY A 23 -0.22 2.28 -10.37
CA GLY A 23 -0.97 1.13 -10.88
C GLY A 23 -2.11 0.71 -9.95
N HIS A 24 -1.84 0.76 -8.63
CA HIS A 24 -2.78 0.29 -7.60
C HIS A 24 -2.74 1.18 -6.36
N VAL A 25 -3.92 1.45 -5.79
CA VAL A 25 -4.12 2.28 -4.60
C VAL A 25 -5.01 1.53 -3.62
N LEU A 26 -4.62 1.53 -2.34
CA LEU A 26 -5.40 1.00 -1.24
C LEU A 26 -5.64 2.07 -0.19
N VAL A 27 -6.77 1.97 0.50
CA VAL A 27 -7.07 2.80 1.67
C VAL A 27 -7.34 1.88 2.83
N ALA A 28 -6.64 2.11 3.94
CA ALA A 28 -6.85 1.38 5.18
C ALA A 28 -6.63 2.27 6.38
N ASP A 29 -7.08 1.79 7.53
CA ASP A 29 -6.70 2.34 8.82
C ASP A 29 -5.59 1.47 9.39
N ALA A 30 -4.34 1.95 9.37
CA ALA A 30 -3.19 1.16 9.79
C ALA A 30 -2.75 1.46 11.23
N ASP A 31 -3.07 2.65 11.75
CA ASP A 31 -2.60 3.11 13.07
C ASP A 31 -3.64 3.89 13.90
N GLY A 32 -4.93 3.73 13.60
CA GLY A 32 -6.03 4.53 14.13
C GLY A 32 -6.31 5.81 13.31
N LYS A 33 -5.65 5.98 12.17
CA LYS A 33 -5.88 7.02 11.17
C LYS A 33 -5.99 6.38 9.80
N ARG A 34 -6.65 7.07 8.86
CA ARG A 34 -6.77 6.57 7.48
C ARG A 34 -5.54 6.96 6.68
N GLU A 35 -4.92 5.96 6.07
CA GLU A 35 -3.83 6.11 5.12
C GLU A 35 -4.24 5.67 3.72
N VAL A 36 -3.57 6.26 2.73
CA VAL A 36 -3.63 5.83 1.33
C VAL A 36 -2.28 5.23 0.97
N PHE A 37 -2.27 3.96 0.56
CA PHE A 37 -1.09 3.27 0.07
C PHE A 37 -1.12 3.26 -1.46
N ALA A 38 -0.03 3.70 -2.07
CA ALA A 38 0.07 3.78 -3.53
C ALA A 38 1.41 3.21 -3.99
N GLY A 39 1.34 2.29 -4.96
CA GLY A 39 2.51 1.79 -5.66
C GLY A 39 2.78 2.62 -6.92
N SER A 40 4.04 3.02 -7.13
CA SER A 40 4.50 3.74 -8.31
C SER A 40 5.35 2.84 -9.21
N TYR A 41 5.23 3.02 -10.53
CA TYR A 41 6.14 2.39 -11.49
C TYR A 41 7.60 2.91 -11.37
N THR A 42 7.85 3.94 -10.55
CA THR A 42 9.19 4.47 -10.22
C THR A 42 9.85 3.77 -9.01
N HIS A 43 9.48 2.53 -8.72
CA HIS A 43 10.09 1.73 -7.65
C HIS A 43 9.80 2.24 -6.23
N SER A 44 8.74 3.02 -6.06
CA SER A 44 8.39 3.59 -4.76
C SER A 44 7.01 3.15 -4.32
N ILE A 45 6.92 2.71 -3.07
CA ILE A 45 5.67 2.59 -2.33
C ILE A 45 5.52 3.85 -1.49
N TYR A 46 4.31 4.42 -1.50
CA TYR A 46 3.95 5.57 -0.69
C TYR A 46 2.88 5.20 0.32
N CYS A 47 3.01 5.75 1.51
CA CYS A 47 1.94 5.86 2.49
C CYS A 47 1.64 7.35 2.69
N LEU A 48 0.42 7.75 2.35
CA LEU A 48 -0.05 9.11 2.40
C LEU A 48 -1.10 9.25 3.51
N ASP A 49 -1.12 10.40 4.15
CA ASP A 49 -2.18 10.74 5.09
C ASP A 49 -3.50 10.98 4.33
N GLY A 50 -4.54 10.22 4.67
CA GLY A 50 -5.80 10.26 3.93
C GLY A 50 -6.55 11.60 4.05
N ALA A 51 -6.23 12.43 5.04
CA ALA A 51 -6.89 13.72 5.22
C ALA A 51 -6.32 14.81 4.31
N ASN A 52 -5.00 14.81 4.06
CA ASN A 52 -4.32 15.91 3.37
C ASN A 52 -3.39 15.48 2.23
N GLY A 53 -3.20 14.18 1.98
CA GLY A 53 -2.35 13.66 0.91
C GLY A 53 -0.84 13.78 1.15
N LEU A 54 -0.41 14.22 2.34
CA LEU A 54 1.01 14.35 2.67
C LEU A 54 1.65 12.97 2.85
N VAL A 55 2.89 12.82 2.36
CA VAL A 55 3.67 11.60 2.54
C VAL A 55 4.00 11.41 4.01
N ILE A 56 3.53 10.29 4.58
CA ILE A 56 3.90 9.83 5.92
C ILE A 56 5.25 9.13 5.82
N TRP A 57 5.38 8.22 4.87
CA TRP A 57 6.63 7.54 4.53
C TRP A 57 6.59 7.06 3.08
N SER A 58 7.78 6.85 2.52
CA SER A 58 7.97 6.13 1.27
C SER A 58 8.98 5.00 1.47
N TYR A 59 8.91 4.00 0.61
CA TYR A 59 9.86 2.90 0.57
C TYR A 59 10.31 2.67 -0.87
N GLU A 60 11.59 2.85 -1.12
CA GLU A 60 12.21 2.55 -2.41
C GLU A 60 12.56 1.07 -2.48
N VAL A 61 12.10 0.41 -3.53
CA VAL A 61 12.26 -1.03 -3.74
C VAL A 61 13.54 -1.28 -4.52
N GLU A 62 14.44 -2.06 -3.94
CA GLU A 62 15.71 -2.46 -4.56
C GLU A 62 15.47 -3.30 -5.83
N GLY A 63 16.29 -3.10 -6.87
CA GLY A 63 16.36 -4.01 -8.02
C GLY A 63 15.61 -3.59 -9.30
N GLY A 64 14.86 -2.48 -9.26
CA GLY A 64 14.32 -1.83 -10.45
C GLY A 64 13.13 -2.54 -11.11
N VAL A 65 12.28 -1.71 -11.71
CA VAL A 65 10.87 -1.91 -12.13
C VAL A 65 10.00 -2.48 -11.01
N VAL A 66 8.87 -1.83 -10.75
CA VAL A 66 7.81 -2.46 -9.97
C VAL A 66 6.61 -2.40 -10.87
N GLY A 67 6.19 -3.56 -11.38
CA GLY A 67 4.81 -3.75 -11.80
C GLY A 67 3.95 -3.65 -10.55
N CYS A 68 3.66 -2.43 -10.08
CA CYS A 68 2.83 -2.14 -8.90
C CYS A 68 1.34 -2.44 -9.19
N ASP A 69 1.07 -3.49 -9.95
CA ASP A 69 -0.30 -3.90 -10.30
C ASP A 69 -0.94 -4.69 -9.14
N CYS A 70 -0.20 -4.90 -8.04
CA CYS A 70 -0.46 -5.89 -7.03
C CYS A 70 0.09 -5.47 -5.65
N ILE A 71 -0.61 -4.57 -4.95
CA ILE A 71 -0.42 -4.33 -3.51
C ILE A 71 -1.64 -4.85 -2.75
N THR A 72 -1.45 -5.44 -1.57
CA THR A 72 -2.52 -5.86 -0.65
C THR A 72 -2.15 -5.57 0.80
N LEU A 73 -3.15 -5.51 1.67
CA LEU A 73 -2.99 -5.32 3.11
C LEU A 73 -3.56 -6.53 3.85
N ALA A 74 -2.78 -7.08 4.78
CA ALA A 74 -3.21 -8.18 5.63
C ALA A 74 -2.38 -8.20 6.92
N ASP A 75 -2.97 -8.66 8.01
CA ASP A 75 -2.24 -9.01 9.23
C ASP A 75 -1.47 -10.31 8.99
N ALA A 76 -0.17 -10.18 8.73
CA ALA A 76 0.68 -11.26 8.22
C ALA A 76 1.39 -12.05 9.35
N ASP A 77 1.55 -11.46 10.54
CA ASP A 77 2.11 -12.13 11.72
C ASP A 77 1.08 -12.40 12.83
N GLY A 78 -0.16 -11.95 12.70
CA GLY A 78 -1.20 -12.11 13.72
C GLY A 78 -1.05 -11.14 14.88
N ASP A 79 -0.32 -10.03 14.71
CA ASP A 79 -0.13 -9.01 15.75
C ASP A 79 -1.29 -8.00 15.84
N GLY A 80 -2.27 -8.11 14.93
CA GLY A 80 -3.44 -7.24 14.85
C GLY A 80 -3.20 -5.94 14.08
N LYS A 81 -2.01 -5.73 13.52
CA LYS A 81 -1.70 -4.61 12.62
C LYS A 81 -1.68 -5.11 11.19
N LEU A 82 -1.86 -4.21 10.23
CA LEU A 82 -1.83 -4.55 8.82
C LEU A 82 -0.41 -4.41 8.26
N GLU A 83 0.05 -5.40 7.52
CA GLU A 83 1.25 -5.32 6.69
C GLU A 83 0.88 -5.08 5.23
N LEU A 84 1.74 -4.33 4.54
CA LEU A 84 1.66 -4.17 3.10
C LEU A 84 2.45 -5.28 2.42
N ILE A 85 1.76 -6.04 1.58
CA ILE A 85 2.32 -7.16 0.83
C ILE A 85 2.27 -6.83 -0.66
N PHE A 86 3.39 -7.00 -1.35
CA PHE A 86 3.48 -6.75 -2.78
C PHE A 86 4.60 -7.55 -3.45
N GLY A 87 4.44 -7.79 -4.74
CA GLY A 87 5.45 -8.39 -5.60
C GLY A 87 6.20 -7.34 -6.42
N THR A 88 7.39 -7.71 -6.88
CA THR A 88 8.22 -6.90 -7.77
C THR A 88 8.50 -7.64 -9.07
N GLU A 89 8.73 -6.91 -10.15
CA GLU A 89 9.12 -7.45 -11.46
C GLU A 89 10.07 -6.47 -12.14
N PRO A 90 11.13 -6.90 -12.85
CA PRO A 90 11.31 -8.26 -13.40
C PRO A 90 11.98 -9.24 -12.44
N ASN A 91 12.61 -8.78 -11.36
CA ASN A 91 13.19 -9.66 -10.35
C ASN A 91 12.09 -10.03 -9.35
N PRO A 92 11.53 -11.26 -9.42
CA PRO A 92 10.36 -11.62 -8.63
C PRO A 92 10.73 -11.70 -7.16
N THR A 93 10.36 -10.68 -6.39
CA THR A 93 10.58 -10.64 -4.93
C THR A 93 9.27 -10.32 -4.25
N LEU A 94 8.89 -11.14 -3.27
CA LEU A 94 7.75 -10.86 -2.40
C LEU A 94 8.24 -10.05 -1.20
N TYR A 95 7.62 -8.89 -0.97
CA TYR A 95 7.88 -8.02 0.17
C TYR A 95 6.70 -8.02 1.14
N VAL A 96 7.04 -7.94 2.42
CA VAL A 96 6.10 -7.68 3.52
C VAL A 96 6.65 -6.50 4.32
N LEU A 97 5.93 -5.37 4.31
CA LEU A 97 6.32 -4.15 5.01
C LEU A 97 5.35 -3.84 6.14
N ARG A 98 5.89 -3.38 7.28
CA ARG A 98 5.08 -2.77 8.34
C ARG A 98 4.51 -1.43 7.86
N THR A 99 3.24 -1.18 8.14
CA THR A 99 2.53 0.03 7.67
C THR A 99 2.62 1.23 8.60
N GLU A 100 2.93 0.98 9.88
CA GLU A 100 3.05 1.98 10.93
C GLU A 100 3.87 3.21 10.50
N ARG A 101 3.59 4.40 11.06
CA ARG A 101 4.32 5.62 10.64
C ARG A 101 5.83 5.52 10.87
N LYS A 102 6.25 4.93 12.00
CA LYS A 102 7.66 4.82 12.42
C LYS A 102 7.95 3.44 13.04
N PRO A 103 8.00 2.36 12.25
CA PRO A 103 8.34 1.05 12.77
C PRO A 103 9.82 0.98 13.11
N ALA A 104 10.20 0.13 14.07
CA ALA A 104 11.60 -0.17 14.34
C ALA A 104 12.32 -0.78 13.12
N ARG A 105 11.57 -1.53 12.29
CA ARG A 105 12.03 -2.10 11.03
C ARG A 105 10.89 -2.09 10.00
N ARG A 106 11.09 -1.43 8.86
CA ARG A 106 10.08 -1.33 7.79
C ARG A 106 9.85 -2.65 7.06
N VAL A 107 10.93 -3.29 6.60
CA VAL A 107 10.86 -4.58 5.89
C VAL A 107 10.74 -5.70 6.91
N MET A 108 9.56 -6.24 7.11
CA MET A 108 9.38 -7.38 7.99
C MET A 108 10.05 -8.62 7.40
N TRP A 109 9.73 -8.92 6.14
CA TRP A 109 10.25 -10.07 5.43
C TRP A 109 10.35 -9.76 3.93
N ARG A 110 11.32 -10.39 3.26
CA ARG A 110 11.37 -10.43 1.79
C ARG A 110 11.94 -11.75 1.32
N ARG A 111 11.53 -12.20 0.13
CA ARG A 111 12.09 -13.40 -0.51
C ARG A 111 12.09 -13.27 -2.02
N GLU A 112 13.27 -13.49 -2.58
CA GLU A 112 13.42 -13.72 -4.01
C GLU A 112 12.79 -15.06 -4.37
N LEU A 113 11.98 -15.04 -5.41
CA LEU A 113 11.25 -16.18 -5.92
C LEU A 113 11.94 -16.71 -7.17
N VAL A 114 11.76 -18.00 -7.44
CA VAL A 114 12.28 -18.64 -8.65
C VAL A 114 11.09 -18.82 -9.59
N GLY A 115 11.08 -18.07 -10.70
CA GLY A 115 9.99 -18.08 -11.69
C GLY A 115 9.03 -16.88 -11.58
N ALA A 116 8.04 -16.82 -12.47
CA ALA A 116 7.02 -15.77 -12.44
C ALA A 116 5.97 -16.07 -11.36
N PHE A 117 5.55 -15.05 -10.62
CA PHE A 117 4.41 -15.13 -9.71
C PHE A 117 3.56 -13.87 -9.84
N VAL A 118 2.24 -14.03 -9.77
CA VAL A 118 1.31 -12.91 -9.76
C VAL A 118 0.86 -12.72 -8.32
N ALA A 119 1.18 -11.58 -7.71
CA ALA A 119 0.62 -11.20 -6.41
C ALA A 119 -0.80 -10.60 -6.59
N GLY A 120 -1.69 -11.33 -7.27
CA GLY A 120 -3.02 -10.82 -7.65
C GLY A 120 -3.87 -10.42 -6.44
N GLY A 121 -4.41 -9.20 -6.48
CA GLY A 121 -5.23 -8.60 -5.43
C GLY A 121 -6.63 -9.20 -5.30
N ILE A 122 -6.96 -9.63 -4.09
CA ILE A 122 -8.16 -9.31 -3.29
C ILE A 122 -8.01 -10.13 -2.01
N ALA A 123 -7.84 -9.46 -0.86
CA ALA A 123 -8.24 -10.03 0.42
C ALA A 123 -9.46 -9.24 0.89
N THR A 124 -10.65 -9.83 0.77
CA THR A 124 -11.87 -9.25 1.32
C THR A 124 -11.93 -9.52 2.83
N PHE A 125 -12.21 -8.48 3.63
CA PHE A 125 -12.53 -8.59 5.07
C PHE A 125 -13.78 -9.48 5.30
N SER A 126 -14.07 -10.07 6.46
CA SER A 126 -14.22 -9.43 7.77
C SER A 126 -14.50 -10.45 8.88
N LYS A 127 -14.22 -10.05 10.13
CA LYS A 127 -15.31 -9.90 11.12
C LYS A 127 -14.94 -8.82 12.14
N SER A 128 -15.80 -7.82 12.27
CA SER A 128 -15.95 -7.03 13.49
C SER A 128 -17.38 -7.21 14.05
N ILE A 129 -17.45 -7.14 15.39
CA ILE A 129 -18.60 -6.88 16.27
C ILE A 129 -19.39 -8.10 16.80
N ASP A 130 -18.99 -8.48 18.03
CA ASP A 130 -19.71 -8.70 19.30
C ASP A 130 -21.07 -9.42 19.37
N ALA A 131 -21.17 -10.40 20.30
CA ALA A 131 -22.31 -10.57 21.22
C ALA A 131 -22.09 -11.71 22.26
N ARG A 132 -21.62 -11.34 23.46
CA ARG A 132 -21.99 -11.79 24.84
C ARG A 132 -20.81 -11.82 25.79
#